data_AF-A7RG89-F1
#
_entry.id   AF-A7RG89-F1
#
_cell.length_a   1.000
_cell.length_b   1.000
_cell.length_c   1.000
_cell.angle_alpha   90.00
_cell.angle_beta   90.00
_cell.angle_gamma   90.00
#
_symmetry.space_group_name_H-M   'P 1'
#
loop_
_entity.id
_entity.type
_entity.pdbx_description
1 polymer ?
#
loop_
_entity_poly.entity_id
_entity_poly.type
_entity_poly.pdbx_seq_one_letter_code
_entity_poly.pdbx_strand_id
1 'polypeptide(L)'
;MRVVALISGGKDSCYNMMECVRNGHEIVALANLKPEKKDELDSYMFQSVGHNAINLYAEAMELPLYQRIISGSSVELGKNYKINKDDEVEDLFELLKSIQEKMEFDAIAVGAILSDYQRVRVEHVCTRLGIASLSYLWRRDQKELYTEMLSSGLVAIIIKVAVMGLSPRKHLGLTMEQLFPTVCKLNNEIGMNICGEGGEFESFTLDCPLFKKRIIIDESEVVIHSDDAFAEVGFLRLKAMHLEDKQMVI
;
A
#
# COMPACT_ATOMS: atom_id res chain seq x y z
N MET A 1 14.28 -2.58 16.50
CA MET A 1 13.08 -1.85 16.92
C MET A 1 11.87 -2.74 16.75
N ARG A 2 10.86 -2.57 17.60
CA ARG A 2 9.51 -3.12 17.44
C ARG A 2 8.72 -2.17 16.54
N VAL A 3 8.16 -2.68 15.46
CA VAL A 3 7.64 -1.86 14.37
C VAL A 3 6.19 -2.19 14.08
N VAL A 4 5.35 -1.17 14.02
CA VAL A 4 3.97 -1.28 13.51
C VAL A 4 3.99 -0.94 12.02
N ALA A 5 3.52 -1.84 11.16
CA ALA A 5 3.50 -1.58 9.73
C ALA A 5 2.23 -0.85 9.30
N LEU A 6 2.38 0.32 8.66
CA LEU A 6 1.28 0.96 7.96
C LEU A 6 1.06 0.23 6.63
N ILE A 7 -0.07 -0.46 6.50
CA ILE A 7 -0.37 -1.28 5.33
C ILE A 7 -1.54 -0.73 4.51
N SER A 8 -1.41 -0.86 3.20
CA SER A 8 -2.45 -0.55 2.21
C SER A 8 -2.90 -1.79 1.42
N GLY A 9 -2.21 -2.92 1.63
CA GLY A 9 -2.35 -4.14 0.83
C GLY A 9 -1.46 -4.16 -0.41
N GLY A 10 -0.90 -3.02 -0.82
CA GLY A 10 -0.06 -2.90 -2.01
C GLY A 10 1.40 -3.27 -1.83
N LYS A 11 2.10 -3.38 -2.98
CA LYS A 11 3.50 -3.80 -3.08
C LYS A 11 4.46 -2.98 -2.20
N ASP A 12 4.25 -1.67 -2.10
CA ASP A 12 5.22 -0.77 -1.45
C ASP A 12 5.20 -0.93 0.07
N SER A 13 3.99 -1.01 0.65
CA SER A 13 3.84 -1.30 2.08
C SER A 13 4.42 -2.68 2.44
N CYS A 14 4.20 -3.67 1.57
CA CYS A 14 4.75 -5.01 1.75
C CYS A 14 6.28 -5.04 1.69
N TYR A 15 6.85 -4.45 0.63
CA TYR A 15 8.28 -4.45 0.42
C TYR A 15 9.01 -3.65 1.51
N ASN A 16 8.45 -2.52 1.97
CA ASN A 16 9.05 -1.78 3.08
C ASN A 16 9.03 -2.56 4.40
N MET A 17 8.02 -3.41 4.65
CA MET A 17 8.06 -4.34 5.78
C MET A 17 9.20 -5.36 5.64
N MET A 18 9.40 -5.89 4.43
CA MET A 18 10.51 -6.81 4.15
C MET A 18 11.86 -6.12 4.40
N GLU A 19 12.02 -4.86 4.01
CA GLU A 19 13.20 -4.05 4.31
C GLU A 19 13.39 -3.84 5.82
N CYS A 20 12.31 -3.56 6.57
CA CYS A 20 12.40 -3.45 8.02
C CYS A 20 12.96 -4.74 8.65
N VAL A 21 12.44 -5.91 8.23
CA VAL A 21 12.93 -7.21 8.72
C VAL A 21 14.38 -7.46 8.31
N ARG A 22 14.76 -7.15 7.06
CA ARG A 22 16.15 -7.25 6.57
C ARG A 22 17.13 -6.38 7.39
N ASN A 23 16.65 -5.25 7.91
CA ASN A 23 17.42 -4.35 8.77
C ASN A 23 17.33 -4.72 10.27
N GLY A 24 16.88 -5.94 10.60
CA GLY A 24 16.86 -6.46 11.97
C GLY A 24 15.76 -5.87 12.84
N HIS A 25 14.67 -5.37 12.24
CA HIS A 25 13.49 -4.93 12.97
C HIS A 25 12.42 -6.02 13.03
N GLU A 26 11.58 -5.97 14.05
CA GLU A 26 10.50 -6.92 14.27
C GLU A 26 9.17 -6.24 13.94
N ILE A 27 8.40 -6.78 12.98
CA ILE A 27 7.04 -6.33 12.74
C ILE A 27 6.14 -6.96 13.80
N VAL A 28 5.51 -6.12 14.63
CA VAL A 28 4.75 -6.58 15.81
C VAL A 28 3.24 -6.39 15.66
N ALA A 29 2.81 -5.52 14.75
CA ALA A 29 1.41 -5.31 14.40
C ALA A 29 1.26 -4.65 13.04
N LEU A 30 0.05 -4.70 12.49
CA LEU A 30 -0.36 -4.03 11.28
C LEU A 30 -1.35 -2.92 11.63
N ALA A 31 -1.24 -1.79 10.94
CA ALA A 31 -2.14 -0.66 11.08
C ALA A 31 -2.65 -0.20 9.72
N ASN A 32 -3.95 0.05 9.62
CA ASN A 32 -4.57 0.47 8.37
C ASN A 32 -5.68 1.49 8.62
N LEU A 33 -5.72 2.53 7.79
CA LEU A 33 -6.84 3.44 7.70
C LEU A 33 -7.74 2.98 6.56
N LYS A 34 -9.04 2.85 6.83
CA LYS A 34 -10.01 2.33 5.86
C LYS A 34 -11.14 3.32 5.58
N PRO A 35 -11.71 3.32 4.37
CA PRO A 35 -12.92 4.08 4.08
C PRO A 35 -14.13 3.62 4.91
N GLU A 36 -15.10 4.50 5.14
CA GLU A 36 -16.33 4.12 5.86
C GLU A 36 -17.27 3.23 5.00
N LYS A 37 -17.49 3.59 3.73
CA LYS A 37 -18.55 2.99 2.88
C LYS A 37 -18.24 2.85 1.39
N LYS A 38 -17.17 3.44 0.87
CA LYS A 38 -16.86 3.43 -0.58
C LYS A 38 -15.59 2.62 -0.83
N ASP A 39 -15.60 1.81 -1.89
CA ASP A 39 -14.43 1.10 -2.41
C ASP A 39 -13.32 2.07 -2.88
N GLU A 40 -13.69 3.30 -3.23
CA GLU A 40 -12.80 4.34 -3.71
C GLU A 40 -13.09 5.68 -3.02
N LEU A 41 -12.03 6.26 -2.46
CA LEU A 41 -12.00 7.61 -1.90
C LEU A 41 -10.97 8.45 -2.66
N ASP A 42 -11.26 9.73 -2.83
CA ASP A 42 -10.27 10.74 -3.26
C ASP A 42 -9.31 11.08 -2.10
N SER A 43 -8.54 10.09 -1.62
CA SER A 43 -7.50 10.29 -0.59
C SER A 43 -6.14 10.43 -1.24
N TYR A 44 -5.38 11.44 -0.81
CA TYR A 44 -4.01 11.67 -1.27
C TYR A 44 -3.01 10.81 -0.47
N MET A 45 -3.45 10.27 0.67
CA MET A 45 -2.61 9.52 1.60
C MET A 45 -2.80 8.02 1.48
N PHE A 46 -4.03 7.53 1.28
CA PHE A 46 -4.36 6.12 1.51
C PHE A 46 -5.00 5.43 0.31
N GLN A 47 -4.51 4.23 0.02
CA GLN A 47 -5.13 3.32 -0.93
C GLN A 47 -6.51 2.89 -0.40
N SER A 48 -7.53 2.98 -1.24
CA SER A 48 -8.90 2.58 -0.89
C SER A 48 -9.31 1.26 -1.56
N VAL A 49 -8.78 0.97 -2.75
CA VAL A 49 -9.07 -0.27 -3.47
C VAL A 49 -8.37 -1.46 -2.79
N GLY A 50 -9.11 -2.54 -2.58
CA GLY A 50 -8.60 -3.75 -1.94
C GLY A 50 -8.68 -3.75 -0.40
N HIS A 51 -9.28 -2.73 0.23
CA HIS A 51 -9.39 -2.64 1.70
C HIS A 51 -10.10 -3.85 2.34
N ASN A 52 -11.01 -4.50 1.61
CA ASN A 52 -11.71 -5.72 2.05
C ASN A 52 -10.76 -6.91 2.29
N ALA A 53 -9.59 -6.89 1.67
CA ALA A 53 -8.60 -7.96 1.76
C ALA A 53 -7.55 -7.76 2.87
N ILE A 54 -7.58 -6.62 3.58
CA ILE A 54 -6.59 -6.29 4.61
C ILE A 54 -6.66 -7.25 5.82
N ASN A 55 -7.85 -7.78 6.14
CA ASN A 55 -7.99 -8.79 7.19
C ASN A 55 -7.23 -10.08 6.83
N LEU A 56 -7.35 -10.55 5.57
CA LEU A 56 -6.61 -11.71 5.09
C LEU A 56 -5.10 -11.46 5.12
N TYR A 57 -4.67 -10.22 4.88
CA TYR A 57 -3.27 -9.81 5.02
C TYR A 57 -2.74 -10.05 6.44
N ALA A 58 -3.54 -9.68 7.46
CA ALA A 58 -3.18 -9.86 8.86
C ALA A 58 -3.20 -11.32 9.29
N GLU A 59 -4.21 -12.08 8.86
CA GLU A 59 -4.30 -13.52 9.07
C GLU A 59 -3.15 -14.27 8.38
N ALA A 60 -2.78 -13.87 7.16
CA ALA A 60 -1.65 -14.43 6.42
C ALA A 60 -0.31 -14.21 7.13
N MET A 61 -0.14 -13.08 7.83
CA MET A 61 1.08 -12.77 8.60
C MET A 61 1.03 -13.26 10.05
N GLU A 62 -0.14 -13.68 10.54
CA GLU A 62 -0.39 -14.00 11.96
C GLU A 62 -0.05 -12.84 12.91
N LEU A 63 -0.43 -11.61 12.50
CA LEU A 63 -0.17 -10.39 13.27
C LEU A 63 -1.47 -9.68 13.67
N PRO A 64 -1.49 -8.98 14.82
CA PRO A 64 -2.65 -8.17 15.19
C PRO A 64 -2.83 -7.00 14.21
N LEU A 65 -4.08 -6.79 13.79
CA LEU A 65 -4.48 -5.70 12.91
C LEU A 65 -5.27 -4.65 13.66
N TYR A 66 -4.84 -3.40 13.55
CA TYR A 66 -5.53 -2.24 14.07
C TYR A 66 -6.06 -1.40 12.90
N GLN A 67 -7.38 -1.19 12.88
CA GLN A 67 -8.02 -0.36 11.87
C GLN A 67 -8.75 0.82 12.49
N ARG A 68 -8.70 1.94 11.79
CA ARG A 68 -9.56 3.10 12.05
C ARG A 68 -10.21 3.56 10.74
N ILE A 69 -11.46 4.01 10.84
CA ILE A 69 -12.19 4.59 9.72
C ILE A 69 -11.66 6.01 9.48
N ILE A 70 -11.39 6.36 8.22
CA ILE A 70 -11.05 7.72 7.82
C ILE A 70 -12.31 8.58 7.96
N SER A 71 -12.22 9.60 8.81
CA SER A 71 -13.29 10.57 9.07
C SER A 71 -12.92 11.98 8.59
N GLY A 72 -11.63 12.31 8.57
CA GLY A 72 -11.10 13.52 7.96
C GLY A 72 -11.04 13.46 6.44
N SER A 73 -10.61 14.57 5.84
CA SER A 73 -10.35 14.71 4.39
C SER A 73 -8.97 15.32 4.16
N SER A 74 -8.48 15.37 2.92
CA SER A 74 -7.19 16.04 2.62
C SER A 74 -7.38 17.56 2.65
N VAL A 75 -7.24 18.18 3.84
CA VAL A 75 -7.51 19.61 4.05
C VAL A 75 -6.24 20.44 3.96
N GLU A 76 -5.20 20.05 4.69
CA GLU A 76 -3.93 20.72 4.68
C GLU A 76 -3.12 20.23 3.50
N LEU A 77 -2.96 21.07 2.47
CA LEU A 77 -2.23 20.72 1.24
C LEU A 77 -0.83 21.35 1.15
N GLY A 78 -0.42 22.07 2.19
CA GLY A 78 0.88 22.73 2.25
C GLY A 78 2.06 21.76 2.29
N LYS A 79 3.26 22.30 2.01
CA LYS A 79 4.54 21.58 2.09
C LYS A 79 4.82 21.04 3.49
N ASN A 80 4.55 21.85 4.50
CA ASN A 80 4.62 21.46 5.90
C ASN A 80 3.21 21.14 6.38
N TYR A 81 3.06 20.06 7.13
CA TYR A 81 1.79 19.76 7.75
C TYR A 81 1.53 20.67 8.96
N LYS A 82 0.29 21.09 9.12
CA LYS A 82 -0.22 21.81 10.29
C LYS A 82 -1.37 21.00 10.85
N ILE A 83 -1.49 20.93 12.18
CA ILE A 83 -2.57 20.17 12.80
C ILE A 83 -3.91 20.78 12.40
N ASN A 84 -4.76 19.96 11.79
CA ASN A 84 -6.13 20.31 11.47
C ASN A 84 -7.04 19.11 11.81
N LYS A 85 -7.98 19.33 12.71
CA LYS A 85 -8.85 18.27 13.26
C LYS A 85 -9.73 17.60 12.21
N ASP A 86 -9.96 18.26 11.08
CA ASP A 86 -10.80 17.78 9.99
C ASP A 86 -9.95 17.09 8.90
N ASP A 87 -8.63 16.95 9.12
CA ASP A 87 -7.68 16.33 8.20
C ASP A 87 -7.46 14.84 8.49
N GLU A 88 -7.38 14.03 7.42
CA GLU A 88 -7.19 12.57 7.49
C GLU A 88 -5.89 12.15 8.22
N VAL A 89 -4.90 13.05 8.33
CA VAL A 89 -3.67 12.79 9.09
C VAL A 89 -3.92 12.67 10.59
N GLU A 90 -4.95 13.33 11.13
CA GLU A 90 -5.30 13.17 12.55
C GLU A 90 -5.95 11.81 12.84
N ASP A 91 -6.60 11.18 11.84
CA ASP A 91 -7.04 9.79 11.98
C ASP A 91 -5.85 8.83 12.10
N LEU A 92 -4.75 9.10 11.38
CA LEU A 92 -3.51 8.32 11.53
C LEU A 92 -2.92 8.50 12.94
N PHE A 93 -2.89 9.75 13.43
CA PHE A 93 -2.42 10.03 14.79
C PHE A 93 -3.24 9.27 15.84
N GLU A 94 -4.56 9.33 15.77
CA GLU A 94 -5.44 8.66 16.74
C GLU A 94 -5.36 7.12 16.62
N LEU A 95 -5.20 6.58 15.41
CA LEU A 95 -4.95 5.15 15.22
C LEU A 95 -3.67 4.72 15.95
N LEU A 96 -2.54 5.36 15.65
CA LEU A 96 -1.25 4.98 16.24
C LEU A 96 -1.20 5.20 17.76
N LYS A 97 -1.81 6.28 18.25
CA LYS A 97 -1.96 6.54 19.68
C LYS A 97 -2.74 5.42 20.38
N SER A 98 -3.85 4.96 19.79
CA SER A 98 -4.64 3.86 20.34
C SER A 98 -3.89 2.52 20.37
N ILE A 99 -2.88 2.35 19.51
CA ILE A 99 -1.99 1.18 19.53
C ILE A 99 -0.97 1.33 20.65
N GLN A 100 -0.39 2.52 20.88
CA GLN A 100 0.52 2.78 22.00
C GLN A 100 -0.13 2.53 23.36
N GLU A 101 -1.44 2.76 23.48
CA GLU A 101 -2.22 2.43 24.69
C GLU A 101 -2.33 0.91 24.95
N LYS A 102 -2.10 0.07 23.92
CA LYS A 102 -2.26 -1.39 23.98
C LYS A 102 -0.94 -2.15 23.94
N MET A 103 0.08 -1.58 23.30
CA MET A 103 1.40 -2.21 23.15
C MET A 103 2.50 -1.18 22.90
N GLU A 104 3.71 -1.51 23.35
CA GLU A 104 4.91 -0.72 23.06
C GLU A 104 5.48 -1.03 21.67
N PHE A 105 5.82 0.03 20.95
CA PHE A 105 6.55 -0.02 19.68
C PHE A 105 7.38 1.25 19.50
N ASP A 106 8.50 1.14 18.77
CA ASP A 106 9.48 2.22 18.63
C ASP A 106 9.33 2.98 17.32
N ALA A 107 8.73 2.36 16.31
CA ALA A 107 8.68 2.88 14.95
C ALA A 107 7.48 2.39 14.15
N ILE A 108 7.19 3.08 13.04
CA ILE A 108 6.28 2.59 12.01
C ILE A 108 7.01 2.32 10.70
N ALA A 109 6.58 1.29 9.97
CA ALA A 109 7.02 1.03 8.59
C ALA A 109 6.07 1.71 7.60
N VAL A 110 6.60 2.49 6.66
CA VAL A 110 5.81 3.24 5.66
C VAL A 110 6.35 3.06 4.25
N GLY A 111 5.50 2.61 3.34
CA GLY A 111 5.84 2.30 1.95
C GLY A 111 5.91 3.49 0.98
N ALA A 112 6.12 4.73 1.44
CA ALA A 112 6.17 5.89 0.55
C ALA A 112 7.49 5.91 -0.25
N ILE A 113 7.41 6.06 -1.58
CA ILE A 113 8.59 6.10 -2.46
C ILE A 113 8.99 7.54 -2.81
N LEU A 114 8.10 8.34 -3.41
CA LEU A 114 8.42 9.71 -3.88
C LEU A 114 7.57 10.82 -3.29
N SER A 115 6.39 10.53 -2.75
CA SER A 115 5.50 11.56 -2.22
C SER A 115 6.03 12.26 -0.96
N ASP A 116 6.58 13.47 -1.13
CA ASP A 116 6.98 14.33 0.01
C ASP A 116 5.76 14.72 0.85
N TYR A 117 4.58 14.79 0.22
CA TYR A 117 3.30 15.03 0.89
C TYR A 117 3.02 13.96 1.94
N GLN A 118 3.12 12.68 1.56
CA GLN A 118 2.89 11.55 2.46
C GLN A 118 3.94 11.49 3.55
N ARG A 119 5.22 11.60 3.17
CA ARG A 119 6.35 11.51 4.11
C ARG A 119 6.25 12.56 5.22
N VAL A 120 6.05 13.83 4.88
CA VAL A 120 6.02 14.92 5.88
C VAL A 120 4.88 14.74 6.88
N ARG A 121 3.71 14.27 6.43
CA ARG A 121 2.55 14.04 7.30
C ARG A 121 2.78 12.89 8.27
N VAL A 122 3.32 11.79 7.77
CA VAL A 122 3.71 10.63 8.58
C VAL A 122 4.77 11.03 9.61
N GLU A 123 5.85 11.70 9.19
CA GLU A 123 6.93 12.13 10.09
C GLU A 123 6.41 13.10 11.17
N HIS A 124 5.46 13.96 10.83
CA HIS A 124 4.82 14.85 11.78
C HIS A 124 4.03 14.08 12.86
N VAL A 125 3.27 13.04 12.47
CA VAL A 125 2.58 12.16 13.42
C VAL A 125 3.59 11.42 14.30
N CYS A 126 4.64 10.84 13.71
CA CYS A 126 5.69 10.13 14.43
C CYS A 126 6.39 11.01 15.47
N THR A 127 6.71 12.25 15.11
CA THR A 127 7.33 13.23 16.00
C THR A 127 6.45 13.51 17.22
N ARG A 128 5.14 13.66 17.04
CA ARG A 128 4.19 13.91 18.13
C ARG A 128 4.03 12.70 19.06
N LEU A 129 4.18 11.49 18.54
CA LEU A 129 4.03 10.24 19.29
C LEU A 129 5.35 9.70 19.84
N GLY A 130 6.48 10.37 19.56
CA GLY A 130 7.80 9.97 20.05
C GLY A 130 8.33 8.67 19.44
N ILE A 131 7.92 8.34 18.21
CA ILE A 131 8.30 7.11 17.48
C ILE A 131 9.05 7.46 16.18
N ALA A 132 9.79 6.52 15.62
CA ALA A 132 10.49 6.71 14.34
C ALA A 132 9.61 6.37 13.13
N SER A 133 9.88 6.99 11.99
CA SER A 133 9.34 6.60 10.68
C SER A 133 10.39 5.84 9.88
N LEU A 134 10.12 4.59 9.53
CA LEU A 134 10.98 3.74 8.71
C LEU A 134 10.47 3.67 7.28
N SER A 135 11.10 4.45 6.40
CA SER A 135 10.72 4.60 4.98
C SER A 135 11.91 4.24 4.08
N TYR A 136 12.26 2.96 4.00
CA TYR A 136 13.44 2.47 3.27
C TYR A 136 13.36 2.66 1.76
N LEU A 137 12.15 2.82 1.21
CA LEU A 137 11.94 2.99 -0.22
C LEU A 137 12.09 4.45 -0.67
N TRP A 138 12.17 5.38 0.28
CA TRP A 138 12.13 6.81 0.02
C TRP A 138 13.24 7.28 -0.92
N ARG A 139 12.86 7.89 -2.05
CA ARG A 139 13.74 8.43 -3.11
C ARG A 139 14.74 7.43 -3.69
N ARG A 140 14.49 6.13 -3.54
CA ARG A 140 15.26 5.11 -4.27
C ARG A 140 14.89 5.12 -5.76
N ASP A 141 15.79 4.62 -6.60
CA ASP A 141 15.50 4.44 -8.02
C ASP A 141 14.33 3.46 -8.19
N GLN A 142 13.32 3.86 -8.97
CA GLN A 142 12.09 3.09 -9.10
C GLN A 142 12.28 1.81 -9.90
N LYS A 143 13.17 1.81 -10.90
CA LYS A 143 13.42 0.63 -11.72
C LYS A 143 14.18 -0.43 -10.92
N GLU A 144 15.17 0.01 -10.15
CA GLU A 144 15.87 -0.84 -9.18
C GLU A 144 14.87 -1.40 -8.17
N LEU A 145 14.07 -0.54 -7.52
CA LEU A 145 13.05 -0.98 -6.56
C LEU A 145 12.09 -2.02 -7.16
N TYR A 146 11.54 -1.77 -8.33
CA TYR A 146 10.62 -2.70 -8.98
C TYR A 146 11.30 -4.05 -9.26
N THR A 147 12.53 -4.02 -9.77
CA THR A 147 13.31 -5.24 -10.06
C THR A 147 13.65 -6.02 -8.79
N GLU A 148 13.99 -5.32 -7.71
CA GLU A 148 14.21 -5.94 -6.40
C GLU A 148 12.93 -6.56 -5.84
N MET A 149 11.79 -5.88 -5.94
CA MET A 149 10.49 -6.44 -5.54
C MET A 149 10.22 -7.77 -6.27
N LEU A 150 10.41 -7.81 -7.60
CA LEU A 150 10.23 -9.02 -8.41
C LEU A 150 11.13 -10.19 -7.96
N SER A 151 12.38 -9.89 -7.59
CA SER A 151 13.35 -10.91 -7.15
C SER A 151 13.28 -11.24 -5.66
N SER A 152 12.44 -10.54 -4.89
CA SER A 152 12.34 -10.70 -3.44
C SER A 152 11.38 -11.81 -2.97
N GLY A 153 10.64 -12.42 -3.90
CA GLY A 153 9.54 -13.33 -3.59
C GLY A 153 8.22 -12.62 -3.25
N LEU A 154 8.14 -11.31 -3.48
CA LEU A 154 6.88 -10.55 -3.43
C LEU A 154 6.06 -10.84 -4.69
N VAL A 155 4.84 -11.31 -4.49
CA VAL A 155 3.88 -11.60 -5.55
C VAL A 155 2.69 -10.66 -5.38
N ALA A 156 2.55 -9.70 -6.29
CA ALA A 156 1.44 -8.77 -6.30
C ALA A 156 0.80 -8.68 -7.69
N ILE A 157 -0.49 -8.40 -7.71
CA ILE A 157 -1.27 -8.16 -8.92
C ILE A 157 -1.70 -6.69 -9.01
N ILE A 158 -2.00 -6.25 -10.23
CA ILE A 158 -2.50 -4.91 -10.51
C ILE A 158 -4.01 -4.86 -10.26
N ILE A 159 -4.45 -3.98 -9.37
CA ILE A 159 -5.85 -3.85 -8.97
C ILE A 159 -6.47 -2.50 -9.31
N LYS A 160 -5.67 -1.54 -9.78
CA LYS A 160 -6.18 -0.28 -10.35
C LYS A 160 -5.24 0.18 -11.45
N VAL A 161 -5.79 0.76 -12.49
CA VAL A 161 -5.03 1.54 -13.49
C VAL A 161 -5.77 2.85 -13.76
N ALA A 162 -5.01 3.93 -13.86
CA ALA A 162 -5.54 5.28 -14.06
C ALA A 162 -4.58 6.15 -14.89
N VAL A 163 -3.86 5.55 -15.83
CA VAL A 163 -2.86 6.22 -16.66
C VAL A 163 -2.99 5.85 -18.12
N MET A 164 -2.69 6.80 -19.00
CA MET A 164 -2.65 6.58 -20.43
C MET A 164 -1.68 5.42 -20.78
N GLY A 165 -2.12 4.53 -21.67
CA GLY A 165 -1.36 3.35 -22.09
C GLY A 165 -1.69 2.09 -21.29
N LEU A 166 -2.23 2.20 -20.07
CA LEU A 166 -2.75 1.06 -19.32
C LEU A 166 -4.28 0.98 -19.43
N SER A 167 -4.78 0.01 -20.19
CA SER A 167 -6.23 -0.32 -20.23
C SER A 167 -6.63 -1.27 -19.09
N PRO A 168 -7.71 -0.98 -18.33
CA PRO A 168 -8.25 -1.86 -17.29
C PRO A 168 -8.51 -3.28 -17.78
N ARG A 169 -9.11 -3.43 -18.97
CA ARG A 169 -9.49 -4.74 -19.53
C ARG A 169 -8.29 -5.64 -19.85
N LYS A 170 -7.11 -5.05 -20.02
CA LYS A 170 -5.88 -5.76 -20.40
C LYS A 170 -4.93 -5.98 -19.24
N HIS A 171 -4.90 -5.05 -18.29
CA HIS A 171 -3.83 -4.98 -17.29
C HIS A 171 -4.27 -5.29 -15.87
N LEU A 172 -5.56 -5.15 -15.54
CA LEU A 172 -6.06 -5.57 -14.23
C LEU A 172 -5.95 -7.09 -14.06
N GLY A 173 -5.48 -7.50 -12.88
CA GLY A 173 -5.22 -8.90 -12.55
C GLY A 173 -3.88 -9.44 -13.06
N LEU A 174 -3.14 -8.70 -13.89
CA LEU A 174 -1.77 -9.09 -14.22
C LEU A 174 -0.89 -9.03 -12.97
N THR A 175 0.08 -9.94 -12.89
CA THR A 175 1.17 -9.83 -11.92
C THR A 175 2.08 -8.65 -12.24
N MET A 176 2.81 -8.16 -11.25
CA MET A 176 3.87 -7.15 -11.47
C MET A 176 4.87 -7.59 -12.54
N GLU A 177 5.28 -8.87 -12.53
CA GLU A 177 6.21 -9.42 -13.53
C GLU A 177 5.65 -9.32 -14.96
N GLN A 178 4.37 -9.67 -15.14
CA GLN A 178 3.69 -9.55 -16.42
C GLN A 178 3.51 -8.10 -16.88
N LEU A 179 3.28 -7.16 -15.95
CA LEU A 179 3.11 -5.74 -16.28
C LEU A 179 4.45 -5.05 -16.61
N PHE A 180 5.56 -5.51 -16.03
CA PHE A 180 6.84 -4.78 -16.03
C PHE A 180 7.36 -4.35 -17.43
N PRO A 181 7.29 -5.18 -18.49
CA PRO A 181 7.71 -4.76 -19.83
C PRO A 181 6.88 -3.57 -20.36
N THR A 182 5.57 -3.57 -20.10
CA THR A 182 4.67 -2.49 -20.50
C THR A 182 5.00 -1.21 -19.74
N VAL A 183 5.24 -1.31 -18.43
CA VAL A 183 5.63 -0.16 -17.59
C VAL A 183 6.94 0.45 -18.06
N CYS A 184 7.96 -0.37 -18.34
CA CYS A 184 9.24 0.11 -18.88
C CYS A 184 9.07 0.83 -20.22
N LYS A 185 8.20 0.32 -21.09
CA LYS A 185 7.89 0.95 -22.38
C LYS A 185 7.21 2.31 -22.18
N LEU A 186 6.16 2.38 -21.36
CA LEU A 186 5.42 3.61 -21.09
C LEU A 186 6.26 4.65 -20.33
N ASN A 187 7.17 4.23 -19.46
CA ASN A 187 8.14 5.12 -18.84
C ASN A 187 9.02 5.81 -19.88
N ASN A 188 9.52 5.08 -20.88
CA ASN A 188 10.34 5.65 -21.95
C ASN A 188 9.54 6.53 -22.93
N GLU A 189 8.29 6.18 -23.23
CA GLU A 189 7.48 6.87 -24.24
C GLU A 189 6.79 8.13 -23.69
N ILE A 190 6.25 8.07 -22.47
CA ILE A 190 5.38 9.11 -21.91
C ILE A 190 5.75 9.51 -20.47
N GLY A 191 6.85 8.98 -19.93
CA GLY A 191 7.32 9.34 -18.59
C GLY A 191 6.50 8.74 -17.45
N MET A 192 5.72 7.68 -17.72
CA MET A 192 4.96 6.94 -16.70
C MET A 192 5.89 6.52 -15.54
N ASN A 193 5.44 6.67 -14.29
CA ASN A 193 6.17 6.25 -13.11
C ASN A 193 6.29 4.71 -13.04
N ILE A 194 7.50 4.20 -12.86
CA ILE A 194 7.73 2.74 -12.88
C ILE A 194 7.05 2.05 -11.69
N CYS A 195 7.04 2.69 -10.53
CA CYS A 195 6.37 2.17 -9.35
C CYS A 195 4.90 2.59 -9.26
N GLY A 196 4.35 3.31 -10.24
CA GLY A 196 2.95 3.74 -10.24
C GLY A 196 2.65 4.87 -9.26
N GLU A 197 3.66 5.61 -8.81
CA GLU A 197 3.46 6.79 -7.95
C GLU A 197 2.51 7.80 -8.60
N GLY A 198 1.79 8.56 -7.78
CA GLY A 198 0.75 9.48 -8.26
C GLY A 198 -0.58 8.78 -8.61
N GLY A 199 -0.70 7.49 -8.32
CA GLY A 199 -1.92 6.72 -8.51
C GLY A 199 -2.10 6.18 -9.93
N GLU A 200 -1.03 6.14 -10.73
CA GLU A 200 -1.06 5.63 -12.11
C GLU A 200 -1.51 4.17 -12.19
N PHE A 201 -1.08 3.36 -11.22
CA PHE A 201 -1.66 2.05 -10.94
C PHE A 201 -1.53 1.69 -9.46
N GLU A 202 -2.40 0.82 -8.97
CA GLU A 202 -2.33 0.26 -7.62
C GLU A 202 -2.19 -1.25 -7.69
N SER A 203 -1.62 -1.84 -6.64
CA SER A 203 -1.37 -3.28 -6.55
C SER A 203 -1.96 -3.87 -5.28
N PHE A 204 -2.14 -5.19 -5.29
CA PHE A 204 -2.48 -5.99 -4.12
C PHE A 204 -1.53 -7.17 -4.01
N THR A 205 -0.90 -7.31 -2.85
CA THR A 205 0.09 -8.37 -2.60
C THR A 205 -0.62 -9.65 -2.17
N LEU A 206 -0.43 -10.71 -2.95
CA LEU A 206 -0.98 -12.04 -2.71
C LEU A 206 -0.05 -12.89 -1.86
N ASP A 207 1.26 -12.69 -2.01
CA ASP A 207 2.24 -13.42 -1.23
C ASP A 207 3.54 -12.63 -1.06
N CYS A 208 4.26 -12.86 0.03
CA CYS A 208 5.64 -12.45 0.23
C CYS A 208 6.32 -13.34 1.28
N PRO A 209 7.66 -13.28 1.44
CA PRO A 209 8.37 -14.07 2.46
C PRO A 209 7.90 -13.87 3.90
N LEU A 210 7.26 -12.74 4.22
CA LEU A 210 6.73 -12.49 5.57
C LEU A 210 5.41 -13.22 5.85
N PHE A 211 4.70 -13.66 4.82
CA PHE A 211 3.43 -14.36 4.98
C PHE A 211 3.66 -15.82 5.37
N LYS A 212 2.82 -16.35 6.25
CA LYS A 212 2.70 -17.78 6.59
C LYS A 212 1.79 -18.51 5.61
N LYS A 213 0.78 -17.81 5.07
CA LYS A 213 -0.18 -18.32 4.09
C LYS A 213 -0.25 -17.37 2.89
N ARG A 214 -0.50 -17.88 1.69
CA ARG A 214 -0.74 -17.04 0.51
C ARG A 214 -2.22 -16.72 0.38
N ILE A 215 -2.53 -15.57 -0.21
CA ILE A 215 -3.90 -15.15 -0.52
C ILE A 215 -4.24 -15.62 -1.94
N ILE A 216 -5.35 -16.34 -2.08
CA ILE A 216 -5.90 -16.77 -3.35
C ILE A 216 -7.14 -15.96 -3.67
N ILE A 217 -7.27 -15.50 -4.91
CA ILE A 217 -8.47 -14.82 -5.41
C ILE A 217 -9.37 -15.86 -6.07
N ASP A 218 -10.55 -16.06 -5.49
CA ASP A 218 -11.56 -17.00 -6.00
C ASP A 218 -12.49 -16.32 -7.00
N GLU A 219 -12.86 -15.07 -6.74
CA GLU A 219 -13.75 -14.30 -7.59
C GLU A 219 -13.33 -12.83 -7.62
N SER A 220 -13.25 -12.25 -8.81
CA SER A 220 -13.04 -10.82 -9.00
C SER A 220 -13.80 -10.28 -10.20
N GLU A 221 -14.02 -8.97 -10.23
CA GLU A 221 -14.72 -8.26 -11.30
C GLU A 221 -13.95 -6.99 -11.68
N VAL A 222 -13.80 -6.77 -12.99
CA VAL A 222 -13.27 -5.49 -13.50
C VAL A 222 -14.39 -4.46 -13.49
N VAL A 223 -14.18 -3.36 -12.77
CA VAL A 223 -15.09 -2.21 -12.72
C VAL A 223 -14.43 -1.05 -13.46
N ILE A 224 -15.14 -0.50 -14.45
CA ILE A 224 -14.72 0.72 -15.14
C ILE A 224 -15.32 1.91 -14.39
N HIS A 225 -14.46 2.77 -13.85
CA HIS A 225 -14.85 3.96 -13.09
C HIS A 225 -15.11 5.14 -14.03
N SER A 226 -14.19 5.38 -14.97
CA SER A 226 -14.32 6.42 -15.99
C SER A 226 -13.87 5.86 -17.33
N ASP A 227 -14.74 6.00 -18.33
CA ASP A 227 -14.49 5.60 -19.72
C ASP A 227 -14.20 6.86 -20.56
N ASP A 228 -13.19 7.63 -20.14
CA ASP A 228 -12.71 8.78 -20.91
C ASP A 228 -11.90 8.28 -22.11
N ALA A 229 -12.09 8.89 -23.28
CA ALA A 229 -11.48 8.49 -24.55
C ALA A 229 -9.93 8.53 -24.53
N PHE A 230 -9.33 9.18 -23.53
CA PHE A 230 -7.89 9.37 -23.41
C PHE A 230 -7.22 8.50 -22.34
N ALA A 231 -7.94 8.13 -21.28
CA ALA A 231 -7.43 7.27 -20.21
C ALA A 231 -8.59 6.55 -19.49
N GLU A 232 -8.79 5.28 -19.83
CA GLU A 232 -9.72 4.41 -19.11
C GLU A 232 -9.23 4.23 -17.66
N VAL A 233 -10.07 4.60 -16.69
CA VAL A 233 -9.82 4.35 -15.28
C VAL A 233 -10.66 3.15 -14.84
N GLY A 234 -10.01 2.17 -14.24
CA GLY A 234 -10.71 1.00 -13.74
C GLY A 234 -9.95 0.30 -12.63
N PHE A 235 -10.69 -0.48 -11.86
CA PHE A 235 -10.16 -1.25 -10.74
C PHE A 235 -10.73 -2.66 -10.70
N LEU A 236 -9.99 -3.55 -10.06
CA LEU A 236 -10.36 -4.94 -9.84
C LEU A 236 -11.04 -5.05 -8.48
N ARG A 237 -12.36 -5.29 -8.48
CA ARG A 237 -13.12 -5.60 -7.27
C ARG A 237 -12.90 -7.06 -6.90
N LEU A 238 -12.19 -7.32 -5.81
CA LEU A 238 -11.98 -8.65 -5.24
C LEU A 238 -13.22 -9.04 -4.43
N LYS A 239 -13.97 -10.05 -4.90
CA LYS A 239 -15.27 -10.46 -4.32
C LYS A 239 -15.13 -11.60 -3.32
N ALA A 240 -14.29 -12.58 -3.64
CA ALA A 240 -14.03 -13.73 -2.79
C ALA A 240 -12.55 -14.10 -2.84
N MET A 241 -12.00 -14.38 -1.66
CA MET A 241 -10.61 -14.75 -1.46
C MET A 241 -10.51 -15.70 -0.26
N HIS A 242 -9.48 -16.54 -0.24
CA HIS A 242 -9.14 -17.37 0.92
C HIS A 242 -7.62 -17.47 1.11
N LEU A 243 -7.23 -18.03 2.26
CA LEU A 243 -5.83 -18.30 2.58
C LEU A 243 -5.49 -19.77 2.31
N GLU A 244 -4.36 -19.99 1.65
CA GLU A 244 -3.77 -21.32 1.48
C GLU A 244 -2.42 -21.41 2.20
N ASP A 245 -2.16 -22.54 2.83
CA ASP A 245 -0.83 -22.83 3.39
C ASP A 245 0.22 -22.87 2.27
N LYS A 246 1.38 -22.31 2.56
CA LYS A 246 2.52 -22.41 1.65
C LYS A 246 3.02 -23.84 1.67
N GLN A 247 3.20 -24.42 0.49
CA GLN A 247 3.92 -25.68 0.39
C GLN A 247 5.33 -25.45 0.92
N MET A 248 5.71 -26.19 1.98
CA MET A 248 7.10 -26.18 2.42
C MET A 248 7.95 -26.65 1.24
N VAL A 249 8.82 -25.78 0.74
CA VAL A 249 9.90 -26.21 -0.13
C VAL A 249 10.88 -26.95 0.78
N ILE A 250 10.75 -28.28 0.81
CA ILE A 250 11.66 -29.20 1.51
C ILE A 250 12.97 -29.27 0.71
#